data_AF-A0AAV7HSK7-F1
#
_entry.id   AF-A0AAV7HSK7-F1
#
_cell.length_a   1.000
_cell.length_b   1.000
_cell.length_c   1.000
_cell.angle_alpha   90.00
_cell.angle_beta   90.00
_cell.angle_gamma   90.00
#
_symmetry.space_group_name_H-M   'P 1'
#
loop_
_entity.id
_entity.type
_entity.pdbx_description
1 polymer ?
#
loop_
_entity_poly.entity_id
_entity_poly.type
_entity_poly.pdbx_seq_one_letter_code
_entity_poly.pdbx_strand_id
1 'polypeptide(L)'
;MQEQGYLVSGRKCSSKWSSLLRHYKSIKDHNAISENNPEKWACYESLDEILSEKPYIKPVSVASSDDNREKTPEADMTEKTPKKRKSQTDVVLEYLKESRAERRELQEKKIKALSGTDNLMERYVSLCEKKLKLDKGKFSDSF
;
A
#
# COMPACT_ATOMS: atom_id res chain seq x y z
N MET A 1 -2.13 -19.30 -1.22
CA MET A 1 -1.08 -18.50 -1.90
C MET A 1 0.22 -19.29 -1.99
N GLN A 2 0.87 -19.61 -0.88
CA GLN A 2 2.12 -20.40 -0.88
C GLN A 2 1.88 -21.86 -1.30
N GLU A 3 0.78 -22.48 -0.86
CA GLU A 3 0.36 -23.83 -1.27
C GLU A 3 0.06 -23.97 -2.77
N GLN A 4 -0.20 -22.86 -3.46
CA GLN A 4 -0.41 -22.82 -4.91
C GLN A 4 0.85 -22.34 -5.68
N GLY A 5 2.02 -22.36 -5.03
CA GLY A 5 3.30 -22.00 -5.65
C GLY A 5 3.57 -20.50 -5.77
N TYR A 6 2.68 -19.63 -5.29
CA TYR A 6 2.91 -18.18 -5.34
C TYR A 6 3.83 -17.72 -4.20
N LEU A 7 5.03 -17.23 -4.54
CA LEU A 7 6.01 -16.64 -3.61
C LEU A 7 5.61 -15.21 -3.19
N VAL A 8 4.39 -15.04 -2.71
CA VAL A 8 3.85 -13.75 -2.26
C VAL A 8 3.70 -13.76 -0.74
N SER A 9 4.35 -12.80 -0.08
CA SER A 9 4.19 -12.60 1.37
C SER A 9 2.77 -12.11 1.68
N GLY A 10 2.17 -12.58 2.78
CA GLY A 10 0.85 -12.12 3.23
C GLY A 10 0.76 -10.59 3.40
N ARG A 11 1.88 -9.93 3.72
CA ARG A 11 1.93 -8.46 3.76
C ARG A 11 1.66 -7.83 2.40
N LYS A 12 2.22 -8.39 1.32
CA LYS A 12 1.99 -7.92 -0.06
C LYS A 12 0.51 -8.09 -0.45
N CYS A 13 -0.09 -9.22 -0.08
CA CYS A 13 -1.51 -9.48 -0.28
C CYS A 13 -2.37 -8.44 0.46
N SER A 14 -2.09 -8.20 1.74
CA SER A 14 -2.83 -7.23 2.55
C SER A 14 -2.73 -5.79 2.00
N SER A 15 -1.54 -5.36 1.58
CA SER A 15 -1.36 -4.05 0.94
C SER A 15 -2.14 -3.95 -0.37
N LYS A 16 -2.07 -4.98 -1.24
CA LYS A 16 -2.82 -5.01 -2.50
C LYS A 16 -4.32 -4.97 -2.25
N TRP A 17 -4.81 -5.77 -1.30
CA TRP A 17 -6.22 -5.77 -0.89
C TRP A 17 -6.68 -4.39 -0.41
N SER A 18 -5.88 -3.74 0.45
CA SER A 18 -6.19 -2.39 0.94
C SER A 18 -6.29 -1.36 -0.19
N SER A 19 -5.42 -1.45 -1.20
CA SER A 19 -5.48 -0.60 -2.39
C SER A 19 -6.74 -0.87 -3.21
N LEU A 20 -7.10 -2.14 -3.41
CA LEU A 20 -8.33 -2.52 -4.12
C LEU A 20 -9.57 -1.97 -3.41
N LEU A 21 -9.64 -2.09 -2.08
CA LEU A 21 -10.75 -1.54 -1.29
C LEU A 21 -10.88 -0.01 -1.41
N ARG A 22 -9.76 0.72 -1.44
CA ARG A 22 -9.79 2.18 -1.63
C ARG A 22 -10.33 2.57 -3.00
N HIS A 23 -9.88 1.86 -4.03
CA HIS A 23 -10.33 2.12 -5.39
C HIS A 23 -11.80 1.77 -5.59
N TYR A 24 -12.24 0.62 -5.06
CA TYR A 24 -13.64 0.23 -5.02
C TYR A 24 -14.53 1.33 -4.39
N LYS A 25 -14.15 1.83 -3.21
CA LYS A 25 -14.90 2.91 -2.55
C LYS A 25 -14.95 4.16 -3.41
N SER A 26 -13.82 4.58 -3.97
CA SER A 26 -13.74 5.74 -4.87
C SER A 26 -14.70 5.62 -6.05
N ILE A 27 -14.75 4.44 -6.70
CA ILE A 27 -15.64 4.17 -7.83
C ILE A 27 -17.10 4.14 -7.37
N LYS A 28 -17.39 3.50 -6.24
CA LYS A 28 -18.75 3.42 -5.69
C LYS A 28 -19.29 4.81 -5.35
N ASP A 29 -18.47 5.66 -4.73
CA ASP A 29 -18.82 7.03 -4.41
C ASP A 29 -18.99 7.88 -5.69
N HIS A 30 -18.10 7.71 -6.68
CA HIS A 30 -18.17 8.39 -7.98
C HIS A 30 -19.45 8.04 -8.75
N ASN A 31 -19.85 6.76 -8.75
CA ASN A 31 -21.01 6.27 -9.47
C ASN A 31 -22.34 6.51 -8.74
N ALA A 32 -22.30 6.84 -7.45
CA ALA A 32 -23.49 7.23 -6.70
C ALA A 32 -24.00 8.64 -7.09
N ILE A 33 -23.16 9.45 -7.74
CA ILE A 33 -23.51 10.81 -8.18
C ILE A 33 -24.16 10.73 -9.57
N SER A 34 -25.44 11.10 -9.68
CA SER A 34 -26.24 10.93 -10.91
C SER A 34 -25.76 11.77 -12.10
N GLU A 35 -24.98 12.82 -11.86
CA GLU A 35 -24.48 13.73 -12.90
C GLU A 35 -23.22 13.20 -13.60
N ASN A 36 -22.68 12.07 -13.15
CA ASN A 36 -21.39 11.59 -13.64
C ASN A 36 -21.51 10.34 -14.52
N ASN A 37 -20.60 10.20 -15.48
CA ASN A 37 -20.52 8.99 -16.29
C ASN A 37 -20.08 7.81 -15.40
N PRO A 38 -20.78 6.66 -15.43
CA PRO A 38 -20.43 5.54 -14.58
C PRO A 38 -19.03 5.01 -14.93
N GLU A 39 -18.13 5.04 -13.94
CA GLU A 39 -16.80 4.46 -14.05
C GLU A 39 -16.92 2.94 -13.94
N LYS A 40 -16.41 2.23 -14.96
CA LYS A 40 -16.41 0.77 -15.02
C LYS A 40 -15.04 0.24 -14.66
N TRP A 41 -14.99 -0.68 -13.71
CA TRP A 41 -13.76 -1.38 -13.32
C TRP A 41 -13.99 -2.88 -13.29
N ALA A 42 -13.08 -3.64 -13.91
CA ALA A 42 -13.21 -5.08 -14.09
C ALA A 42 -13.35 -5.87 -12.78
N CYS A 43 -12.76 -5.39 -11.67
CA CYS A 43 -12.88 -6.04 -10.38
C CYS A 43 -14.06 -5.52 -9.54
N TYR A 44 -14.85 -4.57 -10.04
CA TYR A 44 -15.90 -3.92 -9.28
C TYR A 44 -16.99 -4.91 -8.88
N GLU A 45 -17.55 -5.66 -9.83
CA GLU A 45 -18.64 -6.60 -9.57
C GLU A 45 -18.23 -7.69 -8.56
N SER A 46 -17.06 -8.30 -8.76
CA SER A 46 -16.54 -9.32 -7.84
C SER A 46 -16.27 -8.75 -6.43
N LEU A 47 -15.85 -7.49 -6.32
CA LEU A 47 -15.68 -6.84 -5.02
C LEU A 47 -17.01 -6.43 -4.40
N ASP A 48 -17.97 -5.97 -5.19
CA ASP A 48 -19.29 -5.59 -4.71
C ASP A 48 -20.04 -6.81 -4.20
N GLU A 49 -19.95 -7.96 -4.87
CA GLU A 49 -20.50 -9.25 -4.38
C GLU A 49 -19.94 -9.61 -2.99
N ILE A 50 -18.62 -9.63 -2.85
CA ILE A 50 -17.95 -9.98 -1.58
C ILE A 50 -18.25 -8.97 -0.45
N LEU A 51 -18.41 -7.69 -0.79
CA LEU A 51 -18.57 -6.60 0.19
C LEU A 51 -20.03 -6.23 0.48
N SER A 52 -20.96 -6.58 -0.41
CA SER A 52 -22.40 -6.33 -0.24
C SER A 52 -23.07 -7.37 0.65
N GLU A 53 -22.60 -8.62 0.65
CA GLU A 53 -23.14 -9.69 1.50
C GLU A 53 -22.90 -9.47 3.00
N LYS A 54 -21.89 -8.68 3.38
CA LYS A 54 -21.56 -8.45 4.80
C LYS A 54 -21.01 -7.04 5.00
N PRO A 55 -21.62 -6.20 5.87
CA PRO A 55 -21.02 -4.93 6.22
C PRO A 55 -19.70 -5.21 6.97
N TYR A 56 -18.59 -5.12 6.24
CA TYR A 56 -17.23 -5.37 6.74
C TYR A 56 -16.83 -4.39 7.86
N ILE A 57 -17.66 -3.39 8.13
CA ILE A 57 -17.45 -2.37 9.16
C ILE A 57 -18.74 -2.26 9.96
N LYS A 58 -18.79 -2.88 11.14
CA LYS A 58 -19.78 -2.48 12.16
C LYS A 58 -19.43 -1.04 12.57
N PRO A 59 -20.35 -0.06 12.47
CA PRO A 59 -20.07 1.29 12.96
C PRO A 59 -19.76 1.20 14.45
N VAL A 60 -18.57 1.64 14.86
CA VAL A 60 -18.06 1.49 16.23
C VAL A 60 -18.82 2.39 17.22
N SER A 61 -19.58 3.37 16.73
CA SER A 61 -20.49 4.15 17.56
C SER A 61 -21.45 4.95 16.70
N VAL A 62 -22.75 4.83 16.98
CA VAL A 62 -23.73 5.84 16.61
C VAL A 62 -23.67 6.89 17.72
N ALA A 63 -23.16 8.08 17.42
CA ALA A 63 -23.37 9.21 18.33
C ALA A 63 -24.85 9.58 18.21
N SER A 64 -25.67 9.16 19.17
CA SER A 64 -27.04 9.62 19.31
C SER A 64 -26.98 11.10 19.70
N SER A 65 -27.07 11.99 18.72
CA SER A 65 -27.41 13.38 18.98
C SER A 65 -28.91 13.42 19.24
N ASP A 66 -29.31 13.32 20.51
CA ASP A 66 -30.64 13.71 20.96
C ASP A 66 -30.80 15.21 20.71
N ASP A 67 -31.38 15.55 19.56
CA ASP A 67 -31.83 16.91 19.29
C ASP A 67 -33.30 17.01 19.72
N ASN A 68 -33.50 17.56 20.92
CA ASN A 68 -34.79 18.02 21.37
C ASN A 68 -34.70 19.52 21.61
N ARG A 69 -35.22 20.32 20.68
CA ARG A 69 -36.36 21.24 20.93
C ARG A 69 -36.81 21.95 19.65
N GLU A 70 -38.13 22.04 19.53
CA GLU A 70 -38.91 22.44 18.37
C GLU A 70 -38.91 23.96 18.02
N LYS A 71 -39.37 24.22 16.77
CA LYS A 71 -40.11 25.38 16.19
C LYS A 71 -39.38 26.51 15.40
N THR A 72 -39.40 26.36 14.05
CA THR A 72 -39.92 27.24 12.95
C THR A 72 -39.62 28.77 12.89
N PRO A 73 -39.73 29.46 11.71
CA PRO A 73 -39.05 29.28 10.41
C PRO A 73 -38.45 30.63 9.85
N GLU A 74 -37.77 30.55 8.70
CA GLU A 74 -37.62 31.58 7.64
C GLU A 74 -36.34 32.47 7.55
N ALA A 75 -35.73 32.38 6.35
CA ALA A 75 -34.80 33.27 5.62
C ALA A 75 -33.48 33.77 6.24
N ASP A 76 -32.34 33.36 5.67
CA ASP A 76 -31.56 34.15 4.69
C ASP A 76 -30.10 33.66 4.60
N MET A 77 -29.56 33.72 3.38
CA MET A 77 -28.23 33.27 2.98
C MET A 77 -27.13 34.08 3.66
N THR A 78 -26.06 33.44 4.15
CA THR A 78 -24.69 33.98 3.99
C THR A 78 -23.63 32.91 4.21
N GLU A 79 -22.97 32.60 3.10
CA GLU A 79 -21.73 31.87 2.95
C GLU A 79 -20.58 32.49 3.77
N LYS A 80 -20.02 31.77 4.77
CA LYS A 80 -18.64 31.98 5.27
C LYS A 80 -18.00 30.68 5.79
N THR A 81 -17.24 30.05 4.89
CA THR A 81 -15.96 29.32 5.03
C THR A 81 -15.78 28.22 6.11
N PRO A 82 -15.30 27.02 5.73
CA PRO A 82 -14.94 26.00 6.70
C PRO A 82 -13.61 26.35 7.39
N LYS A 83 -13.68 26.64 8.70
CA LYS A 83 -12.51 26.79 9.57
C LYS A 83 -11.73 25.47 9.59
N LYS A 84 -10.55 25.45 8.94
CA LYS A 84 -9.54 24.39 9.07
C LYS A 84 -9.11 24.27 10.55
N ARG A 85 -9.65 23.29 11.27
CA ARG A 85 -9.15 22.89 12.60
C ARG A 85 -7.86 22.10 12.40
N LYS A 86 -6.70 22.74 12.51
CA LYS A 86 -5.41 22.06 12.72
C LYS A 86 -5.28 21.79 14.23
N SER A 87 -5.17 20.52 14.64
CA SER A 87 -4.46 20.13 15.90
C SER A 87 -4.47 18.64 16.31
N GLN A 88 -5.09 17.71 15.57
CA GLN A 88 -4.92 16.25 15.87
C GLN A 88 -4.28 15.46 14.72
N THR A 89 -4.33 16.00 13.50
CA THR A 89 -3.81 15.36 12.29
C THR A 89 -2.29 15.41 12.18
N ASP A 90 -1.64 16.45 12.72
CA ASP A 90 -0.20 16.67 12.52
C ASP A 90 0.66 15.69 13.32
N VAL A 91 0.30 15.42 14.58
CA VAL A 91 0.96 14.42 15.44
C VAL A 91 0.83 13.02 14.84
N VAL A 92 -0.37 12.67 14.34
CA VAL A 92 -0.61 11.38 13.67
C VAL A 92 0.18 11.30 12.35
N LEU A 93 0.30 12.40 11.62
CA LEU A 93 1.08 12.47 10.38
C LEU A 93 2.57 12.28 10.62
N GLU A 94 3.13 12.89 11.66
CA GLU A 94 4.53 12.71 12.04
C GLU A 94 4.81 11.26 12.46
N TYR A 95 3.99 10.69 13.33
CA TYR A 95 4.09 9.28 13.71
C TYR A 95 4.02 8.33 12.50
N LEU A 96 3.13 8.59 11.55
CA LEU A 96 3.02 7.79 10.33
C LEU A 96 4.25 7.96 9.41
N LYS A 97 4.83 9.16 9.32
CA LYS A 97 6.05 9.43 8.54
C LYS A 97 7.26 8.73 9.16
N GLU A 98 7.41 8.83 10.48
CA GLU A 98 8.47 8.19 11.25
C GLU A 98 8.38 6.66 11.15
N SER A 99 7.20 6.08 11.38
CA SER A 99 6.95 4.66 11.18
C SER A 99 7.23 4.19 9.74
N ARG A 100 7.03 5.04 8.72
CA ARG A 100 7.42 4.74 7.33
C ARG A 100 8.93 4.84 7.10
N ALA A 101 9.62 5.74 7.80
CA ALA A 101 11.07 5.89 7.73
C ALA A 101 11.78 4.70 8.39
N GLU A 102 11.38 4.32 9.60
CA GLU A 102 11.87 3.13 10.31
C GLU A 102 11.74 1.86 9.47
N ARG A 103 10.60 1.70 8.77
CA ARG A 103 10.37 0.58 7.85
C ARG A 103 11.33 0.56 6.68
N ARG A 104 11.71 1.72 6.14
CA ARG A 104 12.69 1.84 5.05
C ARG A 104 14.10 1.53 5.55
N GLU A 105 14.46 2.05 6.71
CA GLU A 105 15.76 1.78 7.34
C GLU A 105 15.94 0.29 7.65
N LEU A 106 14.90 -0.40 8.13
CA LEU A 106 14.95 -1.84 8.35
C LEU A 106 15.16 -2.63 7.05
N GLN A 107 14.55 -2.19 5.94
CA GLN A 107 14.78 -2.81 4.64
C GLN A 107 16.21 -2.57 4.15
N GLU A 108 16.73 -1.36 4.31
CA GLU A 108 18.09 -1.00 3.95
C GLU A 108 19.13 -1.79 4.75
N LYS A 109 18.93 -1.94 6.07
CA LYS A 109 19.77 -2.79 6.93
C LYS A 109 19.78 -4.25 6.45
N LYS A 110 18.63 -4.78 6.04
CA LYS A 110 18.55 -6.15 5.47
C LYS A 110 19.29 -6.26 4.14
N ILE A 111 19.13 -5.27 3.25
CA ILE A 111 19.84 -5.24 1.95
C ILE A 111 21.35 -5.16 2.19
N LYS A 112 21.81 -4.31 3.11
CA LYS A 112 23.22 -4.16 3.45
C LYS A 112 23.82 -5.40 4.12
N ALA A 113 23.04 -6.11 4.93
CA ALA A 113 23.46 -7.39 5.50
C ALA A 113 23.63 -8.47 4.42
N LEU A 114 22.79 -8.45 3.38
CA LEU A 114 22.89 -9.35 2.23
C LEU A 114 24.03 -8.94 1.28
N SER A 115 24.31 -7.65 1.08
CA SER A 115 25.43 -7.22 0.23
C SER A 115 26.81 -7.64 0.77
N GLY A 116 26.91 -7.96 2.07
CA GLY A 116 28.11 -8.55 2.64
C GLY A 116 28.47 -9.92 2.04
N THR A 117 27.48 -10.69 1.58
CA THR A 117 27.71 -11.98 0.90
C THR A 117 28.09 -11.82 -0.58
N ASP A 118 27.72 -10.70 -1.21
CA ASP A 118 28.03 -10.42 -2.61
C ASP A 118 29.55 -10.30 -2.82
N ASN A 119 30.28 -9.73 -1.86
CA ASN A 119 31.74 -9.62 -1.93
C ASN A 119 32.46 -11.00 -1.96
N LEU A 120 31.88 -12.03 -1.32
CA LEU A 120 32.45 -13.38 -1.34
C LEU A 120 32.18 -14.06 -2.70
N MET A 121 30.97 -13.87 -3.23
CA MET A 121 30.58 -14.37 -4.55
C MET A 121 31.41 -13.71 -5.67
N GLU A 122 31.61 -12.40 -5.62
CA GLU A 122 32.48 -11.68 -6.56
C GLU A 122 33.93 -12.20 -6.50
N ARG A 123 34.45 -12.45 -5.29
CA ARG A 123 35.79 -13.02 -5.12
C ARG A 123 35.89 -14.45 -5.67
N TYR A 124 34.83 -15.25 -5.51
CA TYR A 124 34.75 -16.60 -6.07
C TYR A 124 34.72 -16.57 -7.61
N VAL A 125 33.88 -15.73 -8.21
CA VAL A 125 33.82 -15.53 -9.67
C VAL A 125 35.19 -15.11 -10.21
N SER A 126 35.87 -14.15 -9.56
CA SER A 126 37.21 -13.72 -9.95
C SER A 126 38.25 -14.85 -9.90
N LEU A 127 38.17 -15.74 -8.90
CA LEU A 127 39.05 -16.92 -8.81
C LEU A 127 38.78 -17.91 -9.93
N CYS A 128 37.51 -18.18 -10.25
CA CYS A 128 37.13 -19.06 -11.35
C CYS A 128 37.63 -18.53 -12.70
N GLU A 129 37.49 -17.22 -12.95
CA GLU A 129 37.98 -16.58 -14.17
C GLU A 129 39.50 -16.64 -14.30
N LYS A 130 40.24 -16.40 -13.21
CA LYS A 130 41.71 -16.51 -13.20
C LYS A 130 42.17 -17.94 -13.50
N LYS A 131 41.50 -18.95 -12.93
CA LYS A 131 41.81 -20.35 -13.18
C LYS A 131 41.56 -20.74 -14.64
N LEU A 132 40.44 -20.30 -15.21
CA LEU A 132 40.13 -20.45 -16.64
C LEU A 132 41.19 -19.82 -17.55
N LYS A 133 41.73 -18.65 -17.19
CA LYS A 133 42.79 -17.98 -17.97
C LYS A 133 44.11 -18.76 -17.91
N LEU A 134 44.46 -19.31 -16.75
CA LEU A 134 45.66 -20.13 -16.57
C LEU A 134 45.58 -21.44 -17.35
N ASP A 135 44.42 -22.10 -17.37
CA ASP A 135 44.23 -23.35 -18.11
C ASP A 135 44.25 -23.12 -19.63
N LYS A 136 43.81 -21.94 -20.10
CA LYS A 136 43.94 -21.54 -21.51
C LYS A 136 45.38 -21.22 -21.93
N GLY A 137 46.17 -20.60 -21.04
CA GLY A 137 47.59 -20.30 -21.31
C GLY A 137 48.49 -21.53 -21.34
N LYS A 138 48.15 -22.58 -20.57
CA LYS A 138 48.90 -23.86 -20.61
C LYS A 138 48.70 -24.67 -21.88
N PHE A 139 47.65 -24.39 -22.66
CA PHE A 139 47.38 -25.10 -23.92
C PHE A 139 48.06 -24.44 -25.13
N SER A 140 48.47 -23.16 -25.03
CA SER A 140 49.10 -22.43 -26.14
C SER A 140 50.63 -22.59 -26.23
N ASP A 141 51.30 -23.03 -25.17
CA ASP A 141 52.76 -23.22 -25.14
C ASP A 141 53.21 -24.65 -25.52
N SER A 142 52.30 -25.51 -25.99
CA SER A 142 52.57 -26.92 -26.35
C SER A 142 52.51 -27.20 -27.86
N PHE A 143 52.71 -26.20 -28.72
CA PHE A 143 52.85 -26.38 -30.17
C PHE A 143 54.04 -25.62 -30.73
#